data_AF-A0A812KF49-F1
#
_entry.id   AF-A0A812KF49-F1
#
_cell.length_a   1.000
_cell.length_b   1.000
_cell.length_c   1.000
_cell.angle_alpha   90.00
_cell.angle_beta   90.00
_cell.angle_gamma   90.00
#
_symmetry.space_group_name_H-M   'P 1'
#
loop_
_entity.id
_entity.type
_entity.pdbx_description
1 polymer ?
#
loop_
_entity_poly.entity_id
_entity_poly.type
_entity_poly.pdbx_seq_one_letter_code
_entity_poly.pdbx_strand_id
1 'polypeptide(L)'
;MNVVLASFLLALVWPSDGLLWRQDAQRDAHPRLASLIASLNQTARLKLGSGARSSAPYLRSLEATLLAMAQNTSQIPSQLLHGVKSDVMTMVSNELKPRIITEHSQIQSQIAEFSGLFAKCEEVRGVGLNESYSEQQAIPVLIANHKACRKQESALQDRLSACRTALQSSRLVDASTCESARLLDRIPEASVCSALNGESAEAYHQRMLDVFRDRLKNIRIRRLLCQNTTGALHLQESACDTQAREVEEQRTSCNLMQRQLDASACDLSMSMNTTCSKYQACRSQATLSYDLVRNTVKARESNLHDEWKALKHIECILEAMVGSNIMSAAQECGRAIYSVAHLMVVYITMPPCQACEDLAEVPGTADYNATVFADIPANAPVTECAASCCFT
;
A
#
# COMPACT_ATOMS: atom_id res chain seq x y z
N MET A 1 -78.51 -29.82 7.31
CA MET A 1 -78.78 -30.86 6.29
C MET A 1 -77.57 -31.79 6.27
N ASN A 2 -77.59 -32.81 7.13
CA ASN A 2 -77.91 -34.22 6.82
C ASN A 2 -76.70 -34.93 6.19
N VAL A 3 -75.85 -35.63 6.97
CA VAL A 3 -75.97 -37.03 7.49
C VAL A 3 -75.87 -38.04 6.33
N VAL A 4 -74.89 -38.95 6.29
CA VAL A 4 -74.93 -40.37 6.75
C VAL A 4 -73.48 -40.91 6.72
N LEU A 5 -72.83 -41.36 7.81
CA LEU A 5 -72.86 -42.67 8.49
C LEU A 5 -72.47 -43.90 7.64
N ALA A 6 -71.32 -44.52 7.90
CA ALA A 6 -71.17 -45.99 7.90
C ALA A 6 -69.87 -46.46 8.59
N SER A 7 -70.11 -47.06 9.74
CA SER A 7 -69.27 -47.85 10.64
C SER A 7 -68.72 -49.17 10.06
N PHE A 8 -67.57 -49.57 10.63
CA PHE A 8 -67.12 -50.95 10.93
C PHE A 8 -66.86 -51.96 9.79
N LEU A 9 -65.61 -52.40 9.68
CA LEU A 9 -65.23 -53.82 9.67
C LEU A 9 -63.78 -53.99 10.17
N LEU A 10 -63.66 -54.71 11.28
CA LEU A 10 -62.42 -55.22 11.87
C LEU A 10 -61.98 -56.50 11.15
N ALA A 11 -60.67 -56.74 11.22
CA ALA A 11 -59.95 -57.99 11.00
C ALA A 11 -59.73 -58.45 9.54
N LEU A 12 -58.47 -58.33 9.10
CA LEU A 12 -57.62 -59.44 8.62
C LEU A 12 -56.50 -58.89 7.71
N VAL A 13 -55.49 -58.24 8.30
CA VAL A 13 -54.19 -58.12 7.61
C VAL A 13 -53.08 -58.18 8.67
N TRP A 14 -52.54 -59.37 8.86
CA TRP A 14 -51.12 -59.69 8.99
C TRP A 14 -51.00 -61.20 8.73
N PRO A 15 -50.04 -61.65 7.90
CA PRO A 15 -48.63 -61.48 8.26
C PRO A 15 -47.71 -61.13 7.07
N SER A 16 -47.07 -59.96 7.13
CA SER A 16 -45.80 -59.70 6.43
C SER A 16 -44.68 -59.27 7.38
N ASP A 17 -44.99 -58.99 8.65
CA ASP A 17 -44.01 -58.59 9.67
C ASP A 17 -43.13 -59.75 10.17
N GLY A 18 -43.53 -61.01 9.92
CA GLY A 18 -42.73 -62.17 10.33
C GLY A 18 -41.42 -62.37 9.53
N LEU A 19 -41.31 -61.78 8.34
CA LEU A 19 -40.12 -61.88 7.49
C LEU A 19 -39.06 -60.82 7.85
N LEU A 20 -39.48 -59.61 8.18
CA LEU A 20 -38.59 -58.53 8.66
C LEU A 20 -38.01 -58.85 10.04
N TRP A 21 -38.83 -59.30 10.99
CA TRP A 21 -38.35 -59.70 12.33
C TRP A 21 -37.47 -60.98 12.32
N ARG A 22 -37.72 -61.94 11.39
CA ARG A 22 -36.81 -63.10 11.21
C ARG A 22 -35.48 -62.72 10.59
N GLN A 23 -35.46 -61.75 9.67
CA GLN A 23 -34.23 -61.28 9.07
C GLN A 23 -33.36 -60.55 10.10
N ASP A 24 -33.94 -59.74 10.99
CA ASP A 24 -33.19 -59.10 12.08
C ASP A 24 -32.69 -60.12 13.12
N ALA A 25 -33.51 -61.10 13.52
CA ALA A 25 -33.06 -62.17 14.42
C ALA A 25 -31.99 -63.10 13.80
N GLN A 26 -32.03 -63.36 12.48
CA GLN A 26 -30.97 -64.09 11.76
C GLN A 26 -29.72 -63.24 11.52
N ARG A 27 -29.85 -61.91 11.37
CA ARG A 27 -28.70 -60.98 11.30
C ARG A 27 -27.90 -60.99 12.59
N ASP A 28 -28.58 -61.00 13.74
CA ASP A 28 -27.95 -61.08 15.07
C ASP A 28 -27.31 -62.46 15.33
N ALA A 29 -27.80 -63.53 14.69
CA ALA A 29 -27.24 -64.87 14.78
C ALA A 29 -25.93 -65.06 13.98
N HIS A 30 -25.56 -64.09 13.12
CA HIS A 30 -24.29 -64.10 12.38
C HIS A 30 -23.38 -62.94 12.84
N PRO A 31 -22.47 -63.18 13.80
CA PRO A 31 -21.72 -62.12 14.48
C PRO A 31 -20.84 -61.26 13.55
N ARG A 32 -20.40 -61.81 12.41
CA ARG A 32 -19.64 -61.07 11.39
C ARG A 32 -20.51 -60.07 10.60
N LEU A 33 -21.77 -60.42 10.34
CA LEU A 33 -22.73 -59.57 9.61
C LEU A 33 -23.27 -58.45 10.51
N ALA A 34 -23.60 -58.78 11.76
CA ALA A 34 -23.97 -57.78 12.76
C ALA A 34 -22.82 -56.78 13.02
N SER A 35 -21.58 -57.27 13.11
CA SER A 35 -20.39 -56.41 13.23
C SER A 35 -20.18 -55.50 12.02
N LEU A 36 -20.44 -55.99 10.80
CA LEU A 36 -20.37 -55.20 9.56
C LEU A 36 -21.40 -54.06 9.52
N ILE A 37 -22.67 -54.35 9.83
CA ILE A 37 -23.74 -53.35 9.82
C ILE A 37 -23.55 -52.33 10.96
N ALA A 38 -23.18 -52.79 12.15
CA ALA A 38 -22.82 -51.91 13.26
C ALA A 38 -21.64 -51.01 12.90
N SER A 39 -20.68 -51.56 12.16
CA SER A 39 -19.51 -50.83 11.68
C SER A 39 -19.89 -49.72 10.70
N LEU A 40 -20.67 -50.04 9.68
CA LEU A 40 -21.16 -49.07 8.69
C LEU A 40 -22.02 -47.97 9.33
N ASN A 41 -22.93 -48.37 10.22
CA ASN A 41 -23.72 -47.41 11.00
C ASN A 41 -22.82 -46.52 11.86
N GLN A 42 -21.73 -47.04 12.42
CA GLN A 42 -20.76 -46.24 13.14
C GLN A 42 -20.00 -45.28 12.19
N THR A 43 -19.67 -45.67 10.96
CA THR A 43 -19.06 -44.77 9.96
C THR A 43 -20.01 -43.66 9.52
N ALA A 44 -21.28 -43.99 9.32
CA ALA A 44 -22.34 -43.06 8.96
C ALA A 44 -22.65 -42.10 10.12
N ARG A 45 -22.69 -42.61 11.36
CA ARG A 45 -22.95 -41.82 12.58
C ARG A 45 -21.74 -41.06 13.10
N LEU A 46 -20.52 -41.45 12.74
CA LEU A 46 -19.35 -40.62 12.95
C LEU A 46 -19.57 -39.33 12.17
N LYS A 47 -19.92 -38.26 12.91
CA LYS A 47 -19.68 -36.91 12.45
C LYS A 47 -18.19 -36.85 12.12
N LEU A 48 -17.83 -36.86 10.84
CA LEU A 48 -16.63 -36.22 10.27
C LEU A 48 -16.79 -34.71 10.49
N GLY A 49 -17.09 -34.34 11.73
CA GLY A 49 -17.21 -32.99 12.20
C GLY A 49 -15.87 -32.65 12.82
N SER A 50 -15.27 -31.60 12.27
CA SER A 50 -14.12 -30.87 12.82
C SER A 50 -12.89 -31.73 13.16
N GLY A 51 -11.99 -31.87 12.19
CA GLY A 51 -10.58 -32.16 12.47
C GLY A 51 -10.07 -33.57 12.10
N ALA A 52 -9.55 -33.68 10.89
CA ALA A 52 -8.32 -34.42 10.58
C ALA A 52 -8.27 -35.97 10.59
N ARG A 53 -9.36 -36.74 10.76
CA ARG A 53 -9.29 -38.20 10.57
C ARG A 53 -10.10 -38.69 9.38
N SER A 54 -9.40 -39.20 8.37
CA SER A 54 -10.00 -39.89 7.23
C SER A 54 -10.78 -41.11 7.68
N SER A 55 -11.92 -41.36 7.04
CA SER A 55 -12.67 -42.61 7.18
C SER A 55 -12.11 -43.73 6.30
N ALA A 56 -11.12 -43.46 5.44
CA ALA A 56 -10.53 -44.46 4.54
C ALA A 56 -9.93 -45.69 5.26
N PRO A 57 -9.20 -45.58 6.38
CA PRO A 57 -8.74 -46.77 7.12
C PRO A 57 -9.90 -47.65 7.58
N TYR A 58 -11.01 -47.03 7.94
CA TYR A 58 -12.22 -47.72 8.35
C TYR A 58 -12.89 -48.45 7.18
N LEU A 59 -13.06 -47.75 6.06
CA LEU A 59 -13.65 -48.31 4.84
C LEU A 59 -12.78 -49.44 4.26
N ARG A 60 -11.45 -49.34 4.35
CA ARG A 60 -10.51 -50.43 3.99
C ARG A 60 -10.63 -51.65 4.92
N SER A 61 -10.84 -51.43 6.22
CA SER A 61 -11.12 -52.53 7.16
C SER A 61 -12.45 -53.25 6.82
N LEU A 62 -13.45 -52.47 6.42
CA LEU A 62 -14.74 -53.00 5.95
C LEU A 62 -14.57 -53.82 4.67
N GLU A 63 -13.82 -53.30 3.70
CA GLU A 63 -13.46 -54.00 2.46
C GLU A 63 -12.80 -55.35 2.75
N ALA A 64 -11.79 -55.38 3.63
CA ALA A 64 -11.12 -56.62 4.05
C ALA A 64 -12.07 -57.62 4.71
N THR A 65 -13.02 -57.13 5.51
CA THR A 65 -14.05 -57.97 6.14
C THR A 65 -14.99 -58.57 5.09
N LEU A 66 -15.44 -57.77 4.11
CA LEU A 66 -16.27 -58.23 3.01
C LEU A 66 -15.56 -59.27 2.12
N LEU A 67 -14.26 -59.07 1.85
CA LEU A 67 -13.44 -60.05 1.14
C LEU A 67 -13.31 -61.38 1.90
N ALA A 68 -13.07 -61.33 3.22
CA ALA A 68 -13.00 -62.53 4.06
C ALA A 68 -14.35 -63.26 4.16
N MET A 69 -15.46 -62.52 4.11
CA MET A 69 -16.81 -63.09 4.02
C MET A 69 -17.05 -63.75 2.66
N ALA A 70 -16.64 -63.09 1.56
CA ALA A 70 -16.75 -63.63 0.21
C ALA A 70 -16.04 -65.00 0.06
N GLN A 71 -14.92 -65.20 0.76
CA GLN A 71 -14.17 -66.47 0.78
C GLN A 71 -14.87 -67.63 1.51
N ASN A 72 -15.87 -67.36 2.36
CA ASN A 72 -16.59 -68.36 3.17
C ASN A 72 -18.11 -68.36 2.91
N THR A 73 -18.54 -67.92 1.72
CA THR A 73 -19.94 -67.69 1.38
C THR A 73 -20.84 -68.93 1.39
N SER A 74 -20.27 -70.13 1.33
CA SER A 74 -21.02 -71.40 1.42
C SER A 74 -21.76 -71.61 2.75
N GLN A 75 -21.45 -70.81 3.78
CA GLN A 75 -22.06 -70.89 5.11
C GLN A 75 -23.12 -69.80 5.39
N ILE A 76 -23.40 -68.91 4.43
CA ILE A 76 -24.31 -67.77 4.62
C ILE A 76 -25.57 -67.92 3.75
N PRO A 77 -26.79 -67.86 4.30
CA PRO A 77 -28.03 -67.89 3.50
C PRO A 77 -28.08 -66.77 2.45
N SER A 78 -28.44 -67.09 1.21
CA SER A 78 -28.51 -66.13 0.09
C SER A 78 -29.42 -64.93 0.37
N GLN A 79 -30.57 -65.15 1.02
CA GLN A 79 -31.50 -64.08 1.40
C GLN A 79 -30.85 -63.04 2.35
N LEU A 80 -29.98 -63.51 3.25
CA LEU A 80 -29.27 -62.64 4.18
C LEU A 80 -28.20 -61.81 3.46
N LEU A 81 -27.49 -62.40 2.50
CA LEU A 81 -26.53 -61.68 1.64
C LEU A 81 -27.22 -60.59 0.80
N HIS A 82 -28.39 -60.87 0.25
CA HIS A 82 -29.19 -59.87 -0.48
C HIS A 82 -29.63 -58.70 0.40
N GLY A 83 -30.10 -58.98 1.63
CA GLY A 83 -30.50 -57.94 2.58
C GLY A 83 -29.32 -57.03 2.96
N VAL A 84 -28.16 -57.62 3.29
CA VAL A 84 -26.96 -56.84 3.63
C VAL A 84 -26.46 -56.04 2.43
N LYS A 85 -26.41 -56.63 1.23
CA LYS A 85 -26.09 -55.87 0.01
C LYS A 85 -26.99 -54.64 -0.14
N SER A 86 -28.31 -54.81 0.01
CA SER A 86 -29.27 -53.71 -0.12
C SER A 86 -29.01 -52.59 0.89
N ASP A 87 -28.83 -52.93 2.16
CA ASP A 87 -28.64 -51.95 3.24
C ASP A 87 -27.33 -51.18 3.07
N VAL A 88 -26.23 -51.88 2.78
CA VAL A 88 -24.92 -51.23 2.58
C VAL A 88 -24.90 -50.38 1.31
N MET A 89 -25.43 -50.88 0.19
CA MET A 89 -25.51 -50.11 -1.06
C MET A 89 -26.36 -48.85 -0.90
N THR A 90 -27.45 -48.93 -0.13
CA THR A 90 -28.31 -47.79 0.21
C THR A 90 -27.52 -46.75 0.99
N MET A 91 -26.80 -47.15 2.04
CA MET A 91 -25.97 -46.23 2.84
C MET A 91 -24.82 -45.61 2.03
N VAL A 92 -24.13 -46.41 1.21
CA VAL A 92 -23.05 -45.92 0.35
C VAL A 92 -23.56 -44.88 -0.64
N SER A 93 -24.69 -45.16 -1.30
CA SER A 93 -25.25 -44.31 -2.36
C SER A 93 -25.94 -43.06 -1.82
N ASN A 94 -26.69 -43.18 -0.72
CA ASN A 94 -27.54 -42.10 -0.21
C ASN A 94 -26.88 -41.25 0.88
N GLU A 95 -25.84 -41.76 1.55
CA GLU A 95 -25.21 -41.04 2.66
C GLU A 95 -23.71 -40.79 2.42
N LEU A 96 -22.92 -41.85 2.22
CA LEU A 96 -21.45 -41.73 2.24
C LEU A 96 -20.89 -41.02 1.00
N LYS A 97 -21.35 -41.38 -0.21
CA LYS A 97 -20.93 -40.69 -1.43
C LYS A 97 -21.39 -39.23 -1.49
N PRO A 98 -22.67 -38.87 -1.24
CA PRO A 98 -23.10 -37.48 -1.22
C PRO A 98 -22.32 -36.62 -0.23
N ARG A 99 -21.92 -37.19 0.90
CA ARG A 99 -21.09 -36.51 1.88
C ARG A 99 -19.69 -36.20 1.34
N ILE A 100 -19.02 -37.15 0.69
CA ILE A 100 -17.70 -36.92 0.06
C ILE A 100 -17.80 -35.79 -0.96
N ILE A 101 -18.86 -35.78 -1.78
CA ILE A 101 -19.11 -34.71 -2.77
C ILE A 101 -19.34 -33.36 -2.08
N THR A 102 -20.16 -33.32 -1.03
CA THR A 102 -20.44 -32.10 -0.26
C THR A 102 -19.16 -31.53 0.34
N GLU A 103 -18.32 -32.40 0.92
CA GLU A 103 -17.08 -31.98 1.52
C GLU A 103 -16.03 -31.53 0.50
N HIS A 104 -15.96 -32.19 -0.66
CA HIS A 104 -15.17 -31.70 -1.80
C HIS A 104 -15.59 -30.28 -2.20
N SER A 105 -16.90 -30.03 -2.33
CA SER A 105 -17.43 -28.70 -2.64
C SER A 105 -17.05 -27.66 -1.58
N GLN A 106 -17.03 -28.04 -0.30
CA GLN A 106 -16.65 -27.14 0.80
C GLN A 106 -15.16 -26.78 0.74
N ILE A 107 -14.26 -27.76 0.58
CA ILE A 107 -12.82 -27.47 0.48
C ILE A 107 -12.50 -26.71 -0.81
N GLN A 108 -13.25 -26.94 -1.90
CA GLN A 108 -13.13 -26.18 -3.14
C GLN A 108 -13.54 -24.71 -2.96
N SER A 109 -14.62 -24.44 -2.22
CA SER A 109 -15.03 -23.07 -1.88
C SER A 109 -13.99 -22.37 -1.02
N GLN A 110 -13.51 -23.06 0.03
CA GLN A 110 -12.51 -22.51 0.96
C GLN A 110 -11.23 -22.08 0.26
N ILE A 111 -10.71 -22.88 -0.67
CA ILE A 111 -9.48 -22.52 -1.39
C ILE A 111 -9.72 -21.41 -2.43
N ALA A 112 -10.92 -21.31 -3.01
CA ALA A 112 -11.26 -20.29 -4.01
C ALA A 112 -11.36 -18.88 -3.42
N GLU A 113 -11.83 -18.75 -2.17
CA GLU A 113 -11.99 -17.47 -1.46
C GLU A 113 -10.66 -16.70 -1.28
N PHE A 114 -9.52 -17.39 -1.26
CA PHE A 114 -8.21 -16.76 -1.15
C PHE A 114 -7.87 -15.83 -2.32
N SER A 115 -8.48 -16.03 -3.49
CA SER A 115 -8.35 -15.09 -4.61
C SER A 115 -8.77 -13.67 -4.23
N GLY A 116 -9.82 -13.54 -3.40
CA GLY A 116 -10.32 -12.25 -2.91
C GLY A 116 -9.36 -11.55 -1.96
N LEU A 117 -8.57 -12.30 -1.16
CA LEU A 117 -7.56 -11.70 -0.28
C LEU A 117 -6.45 -11.02 -1.09
N PHE A 118 -5.96 -11.68 -2.15
CA PHE A 118 -4.95 -11.10 -3.02
C PHE A 118 -5.50 -9.91 -3.81
N ALA A 119 -6.73 -10.00 -4.32
CA ALA A 119 -7.39 -8.88 -5.00
C ALA A 119 -7.51 -7.65 -4.08
N LYS A 120 -7.85 -7.84 -2.80
CA LYS A 120 -7.90 -6.77 -1.82
C LYS A 120 -6.53 -6.11 -1.57
N CYS A 121 -5.44 -6.89 -1.58
CA CYS A 121 -4.11 -6.31 -1.48
C CYS A 121 -3.79 -5.43 -2.70
N GLU A 122 -4.17 -5.87 -3.92
CA GLU A 122 -3.98 -5.05 -5.13
C GLU A 122 -4.85 -3.78 -5.11
N GLU A 123 -6.07 -3.85 -4.57
CA GLU A 123 -6.92 -2.68 -4.40
C GLU A 123 -6.28 -1.65 -3.45
N VAL A 124 -5.76 -2.08 -2.30
CA VAL A 124 -5.05 -1.20 -1.35
C VAL A 124 -3.84 -0.53 -2.01
N ARG A 125 -3.07 -1.29 -2.80
CA ARG A 125 -1.96 -0.74 -3.59
C ARG A 125 -2.45 0.28 -4.60
N GLY A 126 -3.49 -0.04 -5.37
CA GLY A 126 -4.02 0.83 -6.42
C GLY A 126 -4.58 2.15 -5.88
N VAL A 127 -5.31 2.11 -4.77
CA VAL A 127 -5.83 3.32 -4.10
C VAL A 127 -4.67 4.21 -3.64
N GLY A 128 -3.68 3.65 -2.93
CA GLY A 128 -2.53 4.42 -2.45
C GLY A 128 -1.69 5.02 -3.58
N LEU A 129 -1.48 4.27 -4.68
CA LEU A 129 -0.75 4.78 -5.84
C LEU A 129 -1.50 5.92 -6.55
N ASN A 130 -2.82 5.82 -6.68
CA ASN A 130 -3.61 6.88 -7.32
C ASN A 130 -3.52 8.20 -6.54
N GLU A 131 -3.52 8.14 -5.20
CA GLU A 131 -3.29 9.31 -4.34
C GLU A 131 -1.89 9.89 -4.57
N SER A 132 -0.86 9.04 -4.56
CA SER A 132 0.53 9.44 -4.80
C SER A 132 0.75 10.03 -6.21
N TYR A 133 0.09 9.52 -7.25
CA TYR A 133 0.16 10.11 -8.59
C TYR A 133 -0.42 11.53 -8.64
N SER A 134 -1.48 11.80 -7.88
CA SER A 134 -2.04 13.15 -7.77
C SER A 134 -1.07 14.11 -7.08
N GLU A 135 -0.41 13.65 -6.02
CA GLU A 135 0.61 14.43 -5.30
C GLU A 135 1.84 14.70 -6.19
N GLN A 136 2.30 13.70 -6.93
CA GLN A 136 3.44 13.80 -7.84
C GLN A 136 3.24 14.87 -8.92
N GLN A 137 2.01 15.01 -9.44
CA GLN A 137 1.69 16.02 -10.46
C GLN A 137 1.82 17.47 -9.95
N ALA A 138 1.71 17.70 -8.64
CA ALA A 138 1.86 19.02 -8.05
C ALA A 138 3.34 19.45 -7.93
N ILE A 139 4.26 18.49 -7.79
CA ILE A 139 5.69 18.76 -7.54
C ILE A 139 6.33 19.63 -8.64
N PRO A 140 6.20 19.33 -9.95
CA PRO A 140 6.80 20.17 -11.01
C PRO A 140 6.36 21.64 -10.96
N VAL A 141 5.12 21.90 -10.55
CA VAL A 141 4.58 23.26 -10.41
C VAL A 141 5.25 23.98 -9.24
N LEU A 142 5.42 23.31 -8.11
CA LEU A 142 6.13 23.85 -6.94
C LEU A 142 7.60 24.15 -7.28
N ILE A 143 8.26 23.25 -8.02
CA ILE A 143 9.63 23.48 -8.52
C ILE A 143 9.68 24.74 -9.38
N ALA A 144 8.79 24.85 -10.37
CA ALA A 144 8.77 25.99 -11.29
C ALA A 144 8.54 27.32 -10.55
N ASN A 145 7.61 27.34 -9.59
CA ASN A 145 7.30 28.52 -8.79
C ASN A 145 8.49 28.94 -7.91
N HIS A 146 9.11 27.99 -7.22
CA HIS A 146 10.29 28.25 -6.40
C HIS A 146 11.47 28.77 -7.24
N LYS A 147 11.77 28.14 -8.39
CA LYS A 147 12.81 28.61 -9.32
C LYS A 147 12.54 30.02 -9.82
N ALA A 148 11.29 30.32 -10.19
CA ALA A 148 10.89 31.67 -10.60
C ALA A 148 11.10 32.69 -9.46
N CYS A 149 10.75 32.33 -8.23
CA CYS A 149 10.96 33.16 -7.05
C CYS A 149 12.45 33.49 -6.86
N ARG A 150 13.34 32.50 -6.95
CA ARG A 150 14.80 32.70 -6.79
C ARG A 150 15.40 33.57 -7.89
N LYS A 151 14.88 33.49 -9.12
CA LYS A 151 15.27 34.41 -10.20
C LYS A 151 14.87 35.86 -9.89
N GLN A 152 13.70 36.07 -9.30
CA GLN A 152 13.26 37.40 -8.87
C GLN A 152 14.09 37.92 -7.69
N GLU A 153 14.42 37.07 -6.72
CA GLU A 153 15.34 37.39 -5.61
C GLU A 153 16.70 37.84 -6.16
N SER A 154 17.28 37.10 -7.11
CA SER A 154 18.53 37.47 -7.79
C SER A 154 18.45 38.87 -8.40
N ALA A 155 17.39 39.15 -9.17
CA ALA A 155 17.23 40.46 -9.82
C ALA A 155 17.06 41.61 -8.82
N LEU A 156 16.48 41.35 -7.64
CA LEU A 156 16.42 42.32 -6.53
C LEU A 156 17.80 42.51 -5.89
N GLN A 157 18.57 41.44 -5.71
CA GLN A 157 19.92 41.51 -5.18
C GLN A 157 20.88 42.27 -6.10
N ASP A 158 20.77 42.08 -7.41
CA ASP A 158 21.58 42.82 -8.38
C ASP A 158 21.28 44.33 -8.31
N ARG A 159 19.99 44.69 -8.16
CA ARG A 159 19.56 46.09 -7.95
C ARG A 159 20.13 46.67 -6.65
N LEU A 160 20.05 45.91 -5.54
CA LEU A 160 20.61 46.33 -4.26
C LEU A 160 22.14 46.50 -4.33
N SER A 161 22.83 45.60 -5.02
CA SER A 161 24.28 45.68 -5.23
C SER A 161 24.65 46.95 -6.01
N ALA A 162 23.91 47.25 -7.08
CA ALA A 162 24.08 48.49 -7.83
C ALA A 162 23.80 49.74 -6.95
N CYS A 163 22.75 49.71 -6.12
CA CYS A 163 22.42 50.80 -5.20
C CYS A 163 23.55 51.04 -4.20
N ARG A 164 24.10 49.98 -3.60
CA ARG A 164 25.22 50.04 -2.66
C ARG A 164 26.49 50.61 -3.30
N THR A 165 26.76 50.25 -4.56
CA THR A 165 27.87 50.80 -5.33
C THR A 165 27.69 52.31 -5.58
N ALA A 166 26.49 52.72 -5.98
CA ALA A 166 26.16 54.13 -6.16
C ALA A 166 26.24 54.91 -4.83
N LEU A 167 25.77 54.32 -3.73
CA LEU A 167 25.83 54.90 -2.39
C LEU A 167 27.27 55.16 -1.94
N GLN A 168 28.19 54.23 -2.18
CA GLN A 168 29.61 54.44 -1.89
C GLN A 168 30.18 55.64 -2.67
N SER A 169 29.78 55.79 -3.93
CA SER A 169 30.19 56.94 -4.75
C SER A 169 29.60 58.25 -4.22
N SER A 170 28.32 58.27 -3.85
CA SER A 170 27.66 59.42 -3.24
C SER A 170 28.32 59.86 -1.92
N ARG A 171 28.77 58.90 -1.09
CA ARG A 171 29.52 59.19 0.15
C ARG A 171 30.82 59.93 -0.11
N LEU A 172 31.56 59.54 -1.15
CA LEU A 172 32.81 60.23 -1.54
C LEU A 172 32.54 61.65 -2.07
N VAL A 173 31.50 61.81 -2.88
CA VAL A 173 31.09 63.12 -3.42
C VAL A 173 30.66 64.07 -2.30
N ASP A 174 29.84 63.60 -1.36
CA ASP A 174 29.40 64.39 -0.22
C ASP A 174 30.59 64.80 0.66
N ALA A 175 31.45 63.84 1.04
CA ALA A 175 32.64 64.11 1.85
C ALA A 175 33.56 65.16 1.20
N SER A 176 33.85 65.04 -0.09
CA SER A 176 34.68 66.00 -0.83
C SER A 176 34.04 67.40 -0.94
N THR A 177 32.73 67.45 -1.18
CA THR A 177 31.98 68.69 -1.33
C THR A 177 31.90 69.44 0.00
N CYS A 178 31.60 68.73 1.08
CA CYS A 178 31.50 69.30 2.42
C CYS A 178 32.85 69.71 2.99
N GLU A 179 33.92 68.95 2.70
CA GLU A 179 35.28 69.39 3.03
C GLU A 179 35.66 70.69 2.30
N SER A 180 35.31 70.82 1.01
CA SER A 180 35.53 72.05 0.25
C SER A 180 34.79 73.26 0.86
N ALA A 181 33.57 73.05 1.35
CA ALA A 181 32.82 74.08 2.07
C ALA A 181 33.52 74.48 3.38
N ARG A 182 33.98 73.49 4.15
CA ARG A 182 34.69 73.69 5.44
C ARG A 182 36.01 74.44 5.29
N LEU A 183 36.76 74.20 4.21
CA LEU A 183 38.03 74.88 3.95
C LEU A 183 37.82 76.37 3.61
N LEU A 184 36.73 76.71 2.91
CA LEU A 184 36.41 78.09 2.55
C LEU A 184 35.74 78.88 3.69
N ASP A 185 35.10 78.17 4.62
CA ASP A 185 34.43 78.74 5.79
C ASP A 185 35.41 79.09 6.92
N ARG A 186 36.47 79.83 6.56
CA ARG A 186 37.51 80.32 7.46
C ARG A 186 37.73 81.81 7.25
N ILE A 187 38.07 82.52 8.32
CA ILE A 187 38.50 83.92 8.23
C ILE A 187 39.82 83.95 7.45
N PRO A 188 39.95 84.78 6.40
CA PRO A 188 41.20 84.88 5.64
C PRO A 188 42.33 85.43 6.52
N GLU A 189 43.55 84.98 6.25
CA GLU A 189 44.74 85.49 6.93
C GLU A 189 44.98 86.96 6.60
N ALA A 190 45.66 87.69 7.50
CA ALA A 190 45.95 89.11 7.34
C ALA A 190 46.73 89.43 6.05
N SER A 191 47.51 88.47 5.54
CA SER A 191 48.25 88.57 4.28
C SER A 191 47.34 88.86 3.07
N VAL A 192 46.13 88.30 3.04
CA VAL A 192 45.12 88.53 1.98
C VAL A 192 44.71 90.01 1.92
N CYS A 193 44.79 90.72 3.05
CA CYS A 193 44.44 92.12 3.19
C CYS A 193 45.63 93.08 3.01
N SER A 194 46.77 92.61 2.50
CA SER A 194 47.93 93.49 2.31
C SER A 194 47.74 94.42 1.10
N ALA A 195 48.26 95.65 1.21
CA ALA A 195 48.31 96.60 0.10
C ALA A 195 49.32 96.14 -0.96
N LEU A 196 49.02 96.42 -2.24
CA LEU A 196 49.95 96.15 -3.35
C LEU A 196 50.93 97.33 -3.54
N ASN A 197 52.10 97.06 -4.12
CA ASN A 197 53.09 98.09 -4.39
C ASN A 197 52.54 99.17 -5.33
N GLY A 198 52.49 100.42 -4.84
CA GLY A 198 51.98 101.57 -5.60
C GLY A 198 50.46 101.67 -5.69
N GLU A 199 49.71 100.85 -4.93
CA GLU A 199 48.24 100.90 -4.89
C GLU A 199 47.74 102.15 -4.16
N SER A 200 46.77 102.87 -4.73
CA SER A 200 46.12 103.99 -4.05
C SER A 200 45.15 103.51 -2.96
N ALA A 201 44.83 104.37 -2.00
CA ALA A 201 43.89 104.03 -0.95
C ALA A 201 42.51 103.62 -1.50
N GLU A 202 41.98 104.33 -2.50
CA GLU A 202 40.69 104.00 -3.14
C GLU A 202 40.74 102.62 -3.82
N ALA A 203 41.80 102.33 -4.59
CA ALA A 203 41.97 101.06 -5.28
C ALA A 203 42.06 99.88 -4.29
N TYR A 204 42.78 100.05 -3.18
CA TYR A 204 42.86 99.05 -2.12
C TYR A 204 41.49 98.71 -1.52
N HIS A 205 40.72 99.73 -1.12
CA HIS A 205 39.40 99.50 -0.50
C HIS A 205 38.43 98.85 -1.49
N GLN A 206 38.47 99.24 -2.77
CA GLN A 206 37.65 98.61 -3.80
C GLN A 206 38.03 97.14 -4.02
N ARG A 207 39.32 96.82 -4.15
CA ARG A 207 39.81 95.43 -4.27
C ARG A 207 39.40 94.58 -3.08
N MET A 208 39.51 95.10 -1.85
CA MET A 208 39.07 94.39 -0.65
C MET A 208 37.56 94.14 -0.65
N LEU A 209 36.74 95.12 -1.02
CA LEU A 209 35.30 94.92 -1.16
C LEU A 209 34.98 93.79 -2.14
N ASP A 210 35.67 93.73 -3.28
CA ASP A 210 35.46 92.70 -4.30
C ASP A 210 35.92 91.32 -3.82
N VAL A 211 37.12 91.22 -3.21
CA VAL A 211 37.64 89.97 -2.63
C VAL A 211 36.68 89.39 -1.57
N PHE A 212 36.18 90.21 -0.65
CA PHE A 212 35.26 89.75 0.38
C PHE A 212 33.88 89.40 -0.18
N ARG A 213 33.40 90.14 -1.18
CA ARG A 213 32.14 89.82 -1.86
C ARG A 213 32.21 88.47 -2.56
N ASP A 214 33.28 88.22 -3.31
CA ASP A 214 33.49 86.95 -4.01
C ASP A 214 33.70 85.79 -3.05
N ARG A 215 34.46 86.01 -1.97
CA ARG A 215 34.63 84.99 -0.92
C ARG A 215 33.29 84.62 -0.28
N LEU A 216 32.48 85.60 0.11
CA LEU A 216 31.16 85.37 0.70
C LEU A 216 30.24 84.60 -0.28
N LYS A 217 30.26 84.96 -1.56
CA LYS A 217 29.52 84.24 -2.61
C LYS A 217 29.97 82.78 -2.70
N ASN A 218 31.28 82.52 -2.72
CA ASN A 218 31.83 81.17 -2.78
C ASN A 218 31.49 80.34 -1.54
N ILE A 219 31.56 80.91 -0.34
CA ILE A 219 31.14 80.23 0.90
C ILE A 219 29.67 79.81 0.81
N ARG A 220 28.79 80.73 0.38
CA ARG A 220 27.35 80.43 0.23
C ARG A 220 27.10 79.32 -0.78
N ILE A 221 27.74 79.39 -1.96
CA ILE A 221 27.60 78.37 -3.01
C ILE A 221 28.06 77.00 -2.49
N ARG A 222 29.20 76.93 -1.81
CA ARG A 222 29.78 75.66 -1.34
C ARG A 222 29.00 75.06 -0.18
N ARG A 223 28.48 75.88 0.75
CA ARG A 223 27.55 75.42 1.79
C ARG A 223 26.27 74.84 1.18
N LEU A 224 25.66 75.54 0.22
CA LEU A 224 24.47 75.03 -0.47
C LEU A 224 24.75 73.73 -1.22
N LEU A 225 25.91 73.63 -1.88
CA LEU A 225 26.31 72.41 -2.57
C LEU A 225 26.47 71.23 -1.60
N CYS A 226 27.14 71.42 -0.47
CA CYS A 226 27.26 70.41 0.59
C CYS A 226 25.88 70.00 1.12
N GLN A 227 25.00 70.95 1.46
CA GLN A 227 23.64 70.65 1.91
C GLN A 227 22.85 69.82 0.90
N ASN A 228 22.96 70.16 -0.39
CA ASN A 228 22.29 69.43 -1.46
C ASN A 228 22.86 68.02 -1.64
N THR A 229 24.18 67.85 -1.60
CA THR A 229 24.81 66.51 -1.70
C THR A 229 24.47 65.65 -0.51
N THR A 230 24.43 66.22 0.70
CA THR A 230 24.04 65.50 1.92
C THR A 230 22.58 65.06 1.85
N GLY A 231 21.68 65.93 1.36
CA GLY A 231 20.29 65.57 1.11
C GLY A 231 20.15 64.44 0.08
N ALA A 232 20.89 64.50 -1.02
CA ALA A 232 20.91 63.44 -2.04
C ALA A 232 21.49 62.12 -1.51
N LEU A 233 22.53 62.18 -0.67
CA LEU A 233 23.10 61.02 0.00
C LEU A 233 22.06 60.33 0.89
N HIS A 234 21.34 61.07 1.73
CA HIS A 234 20.30 60.50 2.58
C HIS A 234 19.14 59.87 1.79
N LEU A 235 18.74 60.47 0.67
CA LEU A 235 17.75 59.87 -0.22
C LEU A 235 18.24 58.56 -0.82
N GLN A 236 19.52 58.50 -1.22
CA GLN A 236 20.15 57.27 -1.72
C GLN A 236 20.24 56.19 -0.64
N GLU A 237 20.60 56.55 0.60
CA GLU A 237 20.61 55.63 1.75
C GLU A 237 19.22 55.02 1.96
N SER A 238 18.19 55.85 2.05
CA SER A 238 16.81 55.38 2.20
C SER A 238 16.36 54.49 1.03
N ALA A 239 16.78 54.78 -0.20
CA ALA A 239 16.45 53.96 -1.35
C ALA A 239 17.11 52.57 -1.27
N CYS A 240 18.37 52.50 -0.87
CA CYS A 240 19.07 51.22 -0.69
C CYS A 240 18.50 50.41 0.49
N ASP A 241 18.08 51.08 1.57
CA ASP A 241 17.43 50.43 2.71
C ASP A 241 16.09 49.80 2.31
N THR A 242 15.28 50.51 1.51
CA THR A 242 14.04 49.95 0.95
C THR A 242 14.32 48.71 0.10
N GLN A 243 15.29 48.77 -0.81
CA GLN A 243 15.67 47.61 -1.64
C GLN A 243 16.20 46.43 -0.81
N ALA A 244 16.90 46.71 0.30
CA ALA A 244 17.36 45.67 1.21
C ALA A 244 16.18 44.93 1.88
N ARG A 245 15.12 45.66 2.23
CA ARG A 245 13.88 45.05 2.76
C ARG A 245 13.14 44.24 1.70
N GLU A 246 13.05 44.74 0.47
CA GLU A 246 12.44 44.00 -0.64
C GLU A 246 13.17 42.67 -0.91
N VAL A 247 14.51 42.67 -0.88
CA VAL A 247 15.30 41.43 -1.00
C VAL A 247 14.96 40.45 0.12
N GLU A 248 14.89 40.92 1.38
CA GLU A 248 14.63 40.05 2.53
C GLU A 248 13.19 39.48 2.53
N GLU A 249 12.21 40.30 2.15
CA GLU A 249 10.82 39.87 1.96
C GLU A 249 10.72 38.82 0.85
N GLN A 250 11.37 39.06 -0.29
CA GLN A 250 11.41 38.10 -1.39
C GLN A 250 12.09 36.79 -0.97
N ARG A 251 13.24 36.87 -0.28
CA ARG A 251 13.95 35.70 0.24
C ARG A 251 13.07 34.89 1.19
N THR A 252 12.36 35.57 2.10
CA THR A 252 11.43 34.91 3.03
C THR A 252 10.33 34.17 2.27
N SER A 253 9.77 34.78 1.23
CA SER A 253 8.78 34.16 0.35
C SER A 253 9.34 32.92 -0.38
N CYS A 254 10.53 33.03 -0.97
CA CYS A 254 11.17 31.90 -1.66
C CYS A 254 11.52 30.75 -0.71
N ASN A 255 11.99 31.05 0.50
CA ASN A 255 12.26 30.05 1.53
C ASN A 255 10.98 29.35 2.01
N LEU A 256 9.83 30.04 2.01
CA LEU A 256 8.54 29.42 2.30
C LEU A 256 8.10 28.48 1.18
N MET A 257 8.26 28.89 -0.08
CA MET A 257 7.97 28.04 -1.25
C MET A 257 8.88 26.81 -1.28
N GLN A 258 10.15 26.97 -0.94
CA GLN A 258 11.09 25.84 -0.82
C GLN A 258 10.63 24.86 0.27
N ARG A 259 10.26 25.34 1.46
CA ARG A 259 9.72 24.48 2.52
C ARG A 259 8.48 23.72 2.10
N GLN A 260 7.57 24.36 1.36
CA GLN A 260 6.39 23.70 0.83
C GLN A 260 6.75 22.62 -0.20
N LEU A 261 7.67 22.92 -1.11
CA LEU A 261 8.18 21.97 -2.10
C LEU A 261 8.85 20.76 -1.44
N ASP A 262 9.76 21.00 -0.50
CA ASP A 262 10.46 19.95 0.25
C ASP A 262 9.45 19.11 1.04
N ALA A 263 8.50 19.73 1.73
CA ALA A 263 7.46 19.01 2.48
C ALA A 263 6.58 18.15 1.57
N SER A 264 6.11 18.66 0.43
CA SER A 264 5.27 17.89 -0.49
C SER A 264 6.01 16.70 -1.11
N ALA A 265 7.28 16.87 -1.49
CA ALA A 265 8.10 15.75 -1.98
C ALA A 265 8.35 14.71 -0.88
N CYS A 266 8.53 15.17 0.36
CA CYS A 266 8.69 14.33 1.52
C CYS A 266 7.45 13.49 1.83
N ASP A 267 6.29 14.15 1.87
CA ASP A 267 5.00 13.52 2.14
C ASP A 267 4.69 12.44 1.09
N LEU A 268 4.96 12.74 -0.19
CA LEU A 268 4.82 11.77 -1.28
C LEU A 268 5.74 10.55 -1.05
N SER A 269 7.02 10.75 -0.74
CA SER A 269 7.94 9.64 -0.48
C SER A 269 7.48 8.78 0.72
N MET A 270 7.04 9.41 1.81
CA MET A 270 6.51 8.72 2.98
C MET A 270 5.21 7.96 2.69
N SER A 271 4.31 8.56 1.89
CA SER A 271 3.06 7.95 1.45
C SER A 271 3.33 6.72 0.59
N MET A 272 4.26 6.82 -0.36
CA MET A 272 4.72 5.70 -1.19
C MET A 272 5.29 4.55 -0.35
N ASN A 273 6.18 4.86 0.60
CA ASN A 273 6.75 3.85 1.50
C ASN A 273 5.68 3.19 2.38
N THR A 274 4.72 3.96 2.87
CA THR A 274 3.60 3.46 3.69
C THR A 274 2.70 2.54 2.87
N THR A 275 2.33 2.95 1.66
CA THR A 275 1.52 2.16 0.72
C THR A 275 2.23 0.86 0.36
N CYS A 276 3.51 0.93 0.02
CA CYS A 276 4.36 -0.23 -0.25
C CYS A 276 4.40 -1.19 0.94
N SER A 277 4.68 -0.68 2.14
CA SER A 277 4.77 -1.50 3.36
C SER A 277 3.45 -2.20 3.68
N LYS A 278 2.31 -1.48 3.57
CA LYS A 278 0.97 -2.05 3.76
C LYS A 278 0.66 -3.13 2.72
N TYR A 279 1.01 -2.89 1.46
CA TYR A 279 0.84 -3.85 0.37
C TYR A 279 1.66 -5.13 0.63
N GLN A 280 2.95 -4.99 0.92
CA GLN A 280 3.84 -6.12 1.19
C GLN A 280 3.39 -6.94 2.41
N ALA A 281 2.98 -6.27 3.49
CA ALA A 281 2.42 -6.94 4.67
C ALA A 281 1.14 -7.71 4.34
N CYS A 282 0.21 -7.08 3.59
CA CYS A 282 -1.02 -7.73 3.12
C CYS A 282 -0.72 -8.97 2.28
N ARG A 283 0.19 -8.84 1.31
CA ARG A 283 0.62 -9.93 0.42
C ARG A 283 1.27 -11.08 1.19
N SER A 284 2.13 -10.75 2.15
CA SER A 284 2.79 -11.75 3.01
C SER A 284 1.78 -12.52 3.84
N GLN A 285 0.84 -11.81 4.48
CA GLN A 285 -0.22 -12.44 5.27
C GLN A 285 -1.16 -13.30 4.41
N ALA A 286 -1.57 -12.82 3.23
CA ALA A 286 -2.43 -13.56 2.31
C ALA A 286 -1.75 -14.85 1.82
N THR A 287 -0.44 -14.78 1.53
CA THR A 287 0.38 -15.93 1.12
C THR A 287 0.46 -16.97 2.23
N LEU A 288 0.80 -16.55 3.46
CA LEU A 288 0.86 -17.45 4.62
C LEU A 288 -0.47 -18.13 4.90
N SER A 289 -1.57 -17.37 4.87
CA SER A 289 -2.91 -17.92 5.10
C SER A 289 -3.30 -18.91 3.98
N TYR A 290 -2.97 -18.60 2.73
CA TYR A 290 -3.21 -19.50 1.59
C TYR A 290 -2.42 -20.80 1.72
N ASP A 291 -1.12 -20.73 2.03
CA ASP A 291 -0.27 -21.92 2.14
C ASP A 291 -0.71 -22.84 3.28
N LEU A 292 -1.14 -22.28 4.41
CA LEU A 292 -1.68 -23.05 5.53
C LEU A 292 -2.94 -23.83 5.13
N VAL A 293 -3.91 -23.15 4.49
CA VAL A 293 -5.15 -23.80 4.05
C VAL A 293 -4.89 -24.77 2.91
N ARG A 294 -4.04 -24.41 1.95
CA ARG A 294 -3.64 -25.27 0.83
C ARG A 294 -3.11 -26.63 1.29
N ASN A 295 -2.25 -26.65 2.31
CA ASN A 295 -1.73 -27.91 2.85
C ASN A 295 -2.82 -28.76 3.50
N THR A 296 -3.75 -28.13 4.21
CA THR A 296 -4.90 -28.80 4.82
C THR A 296 -5.86 -29.35 3.76
N VAL A 297 -6.13 -28.57 2.71
CA VAL A 297 -6.96 -28.95 1.56
C VAL A 297 -6.33 -30.10 0.78
N LYS A 298 -5.02 -30.07 0.52
CA LYS A 298 -4.31 -31.20 -0.12
C LYS A 298 -4.44 -32.50 0.67
N ALA A 299 -4.24 -32.43 1.98
CA ALA A 299 -4.42 -33.59 2.84
C ALA A 299 -5.86 -34.10 2.81
N ARG A 300 -6.86 -33.19 2.80
CA ARG A 300 -8.26 -33.60 2.74
C ARG A 300 -8.67 -34.14 1.38
N GLU A 301 -8.24 -33.54 0.29
CA GLU A 301 -8.43 -34.03 -1.07
C GLU A 301 -7.94 -35.47 -1.20
N SER A 302 -6.71 -35.75 -0.74
CA SER A 302 -6.18 -37.13 -0.72
C SER A 302 -7.05 -38.08 0.09
N ASN A 303 -7.55 -37.66 1.24
CA ASN A 303 -8.44 -38.48 2.07
C ASN A 303 -9.77 -38.76 1.38
N LEU A 304 -10.37 -37.76 0.70
CA LEU A 304 -11.61 -37.93 -0.06
C LEU A 304 -11.41 -38.88 -1.24
N HIS A 305 -10.25 -38.85 -1.91
CA HIS A 305 -9.89 -39.79 -2.97
C HIS A 305 -9.83 -41.23 -2.46
N ASP A 306 -9.20 -41.44 -1.31
CA ASP A 306 -9.10 -42.74 -0.67
C ASP A 306 -10.46 -43.25 -0.19
N GLU A 307 -11.27 -42.39 0.43
CA GLU A 307 -12.62 -42.70 0.88
C GLU A 307 -13.50 -43.10 -0.32
N TRP A 308 -13.42 -42.35 -1.42
CA TRP A 308 -14.17 -42.66 -2.63
C TRP A 308 -13.78 -44.01 -3.24
N LYS A 309 -12.48 -44.29 -3.37
CA LYS A 309 -11.98 -45.58 -3.88
C LYS A 309 -12.47 -46.74 -3.01
N ALA A 310 -12.35 -46.61 -1.69
CA ALA A 310 -12.81 -47.65 -0.78
C ALA A 310 -14.33 -47.90 -0.89
N LEU A 311 -15.15 -46.85 -1.02
CA LEU A 311 -16.59 -47.02 -1.29
C LEU A 311 -16.84 -47.74 -2.61
N LYS A 312 -16.10 -47.42 -3.69
CA LYS A 312 -16.22 -48.11 -4.98
C LYS A 312 -15.79 -49.58 -4.89
N HIS A 313 -14.75 -49.91 -4.12
CA HIS A 313 -14.34 -51.28 -3.85
C HIS A 313 -15.43 -52.06 -3.11
N ILE A 314 -16.02 -51.46 -2.06
CA ILE A 314 -17.14 -52.04 -1.30
C ILE A 314 -18.33 -52.34 -2.21
N GLU A 315 -18.74 -51.40 -3.07
CA GLU A 315 -19.84 -51.61 -4.02
C GLU A 315 -19.58 -52.82 -4.93
N CYS A 316 -18.38 -52.90 -5.51
CA CYS A 316 -18.00 -53.99 -6.40
C CYS A 316 -18.01 -55.34 -5.68
N ILE A 317 -17.44 -55.43 -4.47
CA ILE A 317 -17.41 -56.67 -3.70
C ILE A 317 -18.83 -57.11 -3.33
N LEU A 318 -19.70 -56.19 -2.90
CA LEU A 318 -21.10 -56.49 -2.58
C LEU A 318 -21.89 -56.96 -3.81
N GLU A 319 -21.58 -56.44 -5.00
CA GLU A 319 -22.14 -56.94 -6.26
C GLU A 319 -21.64 -58.34 -6.59
N ALA A 320 -20.34 -58.61 -6.41
CA ALA A 320 -19.73 -59.92 -6.64
C ALA A 320 -20.26 -61.01 -5.69
N MET A 321 -20.58 -60.67 -4.43
CA MET A 321 -21.04 -61.61 -3.39
C MET A 321 -22.41 -62.25 -3.67
N VAL A 322 -23.20 -61.71 -4.60
CA VAL A 322 -24.48 -62.30 -5.04
C VAL A 322 -24.39 -62.98 -6.42
N GLY A 323 -23.18 -63.07 -6.99
CA GLY A 323 -22.92 -63.74 -8.28
C GLY A 323 -22.54 -65.21 -8.16
N SER A 324 -22.32 -65.88 -9.29
CA SER A 324 -21.94 -67.30 -9.35
C SER A 324 -20.44 -67.57 -9.18
N ASN A 325 -19.58 -66.56 -9.37
CA ASN A 325 -18.13 -66.66 -9.26
C ASN A 325 -17.56 -65.66 -8.25
N ILE A 326 -18.03 -65.80 -7.00
CA ILE A 326 -17.83 -64.84 -5.91
C ILE A 326 -16.34 -64.55 -5.65
N MET A 327 -15.51 -65.60 -5.63
CA MET A 327 -14.11 -65.47 -5.23
C MET A 327 -13.28 -64.70 -6.26
N SER A 328 -13.37 -65.02 -7.56
CA SER A 328 -12.57 -64.30 -8.57
C SER A 328 -13.08 -62.88 -8.77
N ALA A 329 -14.40 -62.67 -8.77
CA ALA A 329 -15.01 -61.36 -8.93
C ALA A 329 -14.65 -60.43 -7.76
N ALA A 330 -14.66 -60.93 -6.52
CA ALA A 330 -14.24 -60.13 -5.36
C ALA A 330 -12.75 -59.78 -5.41
N GLN A 331 -11.89 -60.65 -5.93
CA GLN A 331 -10.45 -60.36 -6.12
C GLN A 331 -10.20 -59.34 -7.23
N GLU A 332 -10.98 -59.38 -8.31
CA GLU A 332 -10.94 -58.38 -9.38
C GLU A 332 -11.34 -57.00 -8.85
N CYS A 333 -12.38 -56.94 -8.00
CA CYS A 333 -12.79 -55.71 -7.34
C CYS A 333 -11.64 -55.07 -6.57
N GLY A 334 -10.89 -55.83 -5.74
CA GLY A 334 -9.76 -55.30 -4.98
C GLY A 334 -8.59 -54.78 -5.84
N ARG A 335 -8.53 -55.14 -7.13
CA ARG A 335 -7.51 -54.65 -8.08
C ARG A 335 -8.03 -53.55 -9.00
N ALA A 336 -9.34 -53.31 -9.01
CA ALA A 336 -9.94 -52.31 -9.87
C ALA A 336 -9.48 -50.90 -9.50
N ILE A 337 -9.23 -50.10 -10.53
CA ILE A 337 -8.83 -48.69 -10.40
C ILE A 337 -10.08 -47.83 -10.63
N TYR A 338 -10.41 -47.02 -9.62
CA TYR A 338 -11.55 -46.10 -9.69
C TYR A 338 -11.07 -44.65 -9.87
N SER A 339 -11.70 -43.95 -10.80
CA SER A 339 -11.42 -42.54 -11.05
C SER A 339 -11.86 -41.65 -9.88
N VAL A 340 -11.01 -40.68 -9.56
CA VAL A 340 -11.24 -39.61 -8.59
C VAL A 340 -11.19 -38.23 -9.26
N ALA A 341 -11.26 -38.16 -10.59
CA ALA A 341 -11.11 -36.91 -11.34
C ALA A 341 -12.13 -35.83 -10.91
N HIS A 342 -13.35 -36.25 -10.56
CA HIS A 342 -14.40 -35.35 -10.07
C HIS A 342 -14.18 -34.85 -8.64
N LEU A 343 -13.18 -35.37 -7.93
CA LEU A 343 -12.77 -34.95 -6.59
C LEU A 343 -11.45 -34.16 -6.61
N MET A 344 -10.95 -33.80 -7.79
CA MET A 344 -9.76 -32.96 -7.90
C MET A 344 -10.11 -31.52 -7.48
N VAL A 345 -9.27 -30.93 -6.63
CA VAL A 345 -9.41 -29.55 -6.20
C VAL A 345 -8.66 -28.64 -7.18
N VAL A 346 -9.33 -27.58 -7.62
CA VAL A 346 -8.71 -26.52 -8.40
C VAL A 346 -8.08 -25.52 -7.43
N TYR A 347 -6.74 -25.50 -7.41
CA TYR A 347 -5.97 -24.55 -6.62
C TYR A 347 -5.83 -23.23 -7.38
N ILE A 348 -6.03 -22.11 -6.68
CA ILE A 348 -5.80 -20.79 -7.28
C ILE A 348 -4.32 -20.61 -7.66
N THR A 349 -4.09 -19.87 -8.74
CA THR A 349 -2.75 -19.38 -9.08
C THR A 349 -2.55 -18.04 -8.39
N MET A 350 -1.55 -17.94 -7.52
CA MET A 350 -1.24 -16.68 -6.85
C MET A 350 -0.70 -15.68 -7.87
N PRO A 351 -1.29 -14.47 -8.00
CA PRO A 351 -0.70 -13.42 -8.82
C PRO A 351 0.70 -13.07 -8.33
N PRO A 352 1.66 -12.74 -9.21
CA PRO A 352 2.98 -12.31 -8.80
C PRO A 352 2.91 -11.00 -8.00
N CYS A 353 3.76 -10.89 -6.98
CA CYS A 353 3.88 -9.67 -6.19
C CYS A 353 4.45 -8.56 -7.08
N GLN A 354 3.82 -7.38 -7.07
CA GLN A 354 4.33 -6.23 -7.81
C GLN A 354 5.47 -5.56 -7.03
N ALA A 355 6.42 -4.99 -7.75
CA ALA A 355 7.46 -4.17 -7.14
C ALA A 355 6.83 -2.87 -6.59
N CYS A 356 7.44 -2.32 -5.54
CA CYS A 356 7.05 -1.00 -5.07
C CYS A 356 7.57 0.05 -6.06
N GLU A 357 6.68 0.97 -6.42
CA GLU A 357 7.01 2.10 -7.27
C GLU A 357 7.74 3.16 -6.43
N ASP A 358 8.63 3.91 -7.08
CA ASP A 358 9.29 5.08 -6.50
C ASP A 358 8.98 6.28 -7.39
N LEU A 359 8.17 7.20 -6.85
CA LEU A 359 7.63 8.35 -7.58
C LEU A 359 8.26 9.67 -7.12
N ALA A 360 9.13 9.64 -6.11
CA ALA A 360 9.68 10.86 -5.52
C ALA A 360 11.11 10.68 -5.01
N GLU A 361 11.99 11.54 -5.52
CA GLU A 361 13.31 11.75 -4.93
C GLU A 361 13.15 12.34 -3.52
N VAL A 362 13.91 11.83 -2.56
CA VAL A 362 13.84 12.27 -1.17
C VAL A 362 14.52 13.63 -1.02
N PRO A 363 13.84 14.65 -0.46
CA PRO A 363 14.43 15.96 -0.16
C PRO A 363 15.75 15.86 0.62
N GLY A 364 16.70 16.73 0.25
CA GLY A 364 18.03 16.79 0.89
C GLY A 364 19.05 15.78 0.36
N THR A 365 18.65 14.83 -0.50
CA THR A 365 19.59 13.95 -1.19
C THR A 365 20.34 14.68 -2.31
N ALA A 366 21.50 14.12 -2.72
CA ALA A 366 22.29 14.69 -3.81
C ALA A 366 21.50 14.73 -5.14
N ASP A 367 20.75 13.67 -5.44
CA ASP A 367 19.95 13.57 -6.65
C ASP A 367 18.80 14.59 -6.64
N TYR A 368 18.07 14.69 -5.52
CA TYR A 368 17.03 15.71 -5.33
C TYR A 368 17.57 17.11 -5.55
N ASN A 369 18.70 17.45 -4.92
CA ASN A 369 19.29 18.77 -5.05
C ASN A 369 19.75 19.05 -6.49
N ALA A 370 20.31 18.05 -7.18
CA ALA A 370 20.74 18.18 -8.56
C ALA A 370 19.56 18.39 -9.52
N THR A 371 18.43 17.72 -9.30
CA THR A 371 17.24 17.84 -10.15
C THR A 371 16.46 19.12 -9.84
N VAL A 372 16.14 19.33 -8.56
CA VAL A 372 15.21 20.36 -8.10
C VAL A 372 15.85 21.75 -8.03
N PHE A 373 17.11 21.84 -7.62
CA PHE A 373 17.82 23.10 -7.44
C PHE A 373 18.85 23.40 -8.54
N ALA A 374 18.81 22.66 -9.65
CA ALA A 374 19.51 23.05 -10.87
C ALA A 374 19.13 24.49 -11.29
N ASP A 375 20.15 25.25 -11.68
CA ASP A 375 20.04 26.62 -12.21
C ASP A 375 19.51 27.68 -11.23
N ILE A 376 19.61 27.44 -9.92
CA ILE A 376 19.38 28.49 -8.93
C ILE A 376 20.54 29.51 -8.98
N PRO A 377 20.26 30.83 -9.07
CA PRO A 377 21.31 31.85 -9.07
C PRO A 377 22.16 31.83 -7.80
N ALA A 378 23.47 31.97 -7.94
CA ALA A 378 24.41 31.90 -6.80
C ALA A 378 24.21 33.01 -5.75
N ASN A 379 23.71 34.16 -6.16
CA ASN A 379 23.35 35.26 -5.24
C ASN A 379 22.02 35.00 -4.52
N ALA A 380 21.15 34.10 -4.98
CA ALA A 380 19.89 33.74 -4.35
C ALA A 380 19.87 32.25 -3.93
N PRO A 381 20.72 31.85 -2.97
CA PRO A 381 20.89 30.45 -2.63
C PRO A 381 19.64 29.84 -1.98
N VAL A 382 19.51 28.52 -2.13
CA VAL A 382 18.52 27.72 -1.41
C VAL A 382 18.91 27.57 0.07
N THR A 383 17.92 27.29 0.92
CA THR A 383 18.16 26.94 2.32
C THR A 383 18.42 25.44 2.47
N GLU A 384 18.95 25.03 3.63
CA GLU A 384 18.98 23.62 4.00
C GLU A 384 17.56 23.03 4.06
N CYS A 385 17.47 21.74 3.76
CA CYS A 385 16.22 20.98 3.78
C CYS A 385 15.67 20.90 5.21
N ALA A 386 14.39 21.23 5.39
CA ALA A 386 13.73 21.27 6.71
C ALA A 386 12.50 20.35 6.83
N ALA A 387 12.24 19.51 5.82
CA ALA A 387 11.19 18.49 5.86
C ALA A 387 11.56 17.31 6.79
N SER A 388 10.56 16.53 7.19
CA SER A 388 10.71 15.43 8.16
C SER A 388 11.60 14.28 7.68
N CYS A 389 11.72 14.08 6.37
CA CYS A 389 12.51 13.03 5.74
C CYS A 389 13.87 13.52 5.21
N CYS A 390 14.24 14.78 5.48
CA CYS A 390 15.58 15.23 5.15
C CYS A 390 16.58 14.41 5.97
N PHE A 391 17.52 13.75 5.29
CA PHE A 391 18.68 13.16 5.95
C PHE A 391 19.61 14.28 6.43
N THR A 392 20.03 14.22 7.69
CA THR A 392 21.03 15.13 8.27
C THR A 392 22.44 14.61 8.04
#